data_AF-A0A7W8QQC9-F1
#
_entry.id   AF-A0A7W8QQC9-F1
#
_cell.length_a   1.000
_cell.length_b   1.000
_cell.length_c   1.000
_cell.angle_alpha   90.00
_cell.angle_beta   90.00
_cell.angle_gamma   90.00
#
_symmetry.space_group_name_H-M   'P 1'
#
loop_
_entity.id
_entity.type
_entity.pdbx_description
1 polymer ?
#
loop_
_entity_poly.entity_id
_entity_poly.type
_entity_poly.pdbx_seq_one_letter_code
_entity_poly.pdbx_strand_id
1 'polypeptide(L)' 'MSVTHSPEIHAQLLDRIPSVTGRELHEWFDTLDRGPSLTRCSERTNWLADEHNLSHGYAQAIVQEYVRRRRNRTPVPRQR' A
#
# COMPACT_ATOMS: atom_id res chain seq x y z
N MET A 1 -10.10 -15.76 17.31
CA MET A 1 -8.80 -16.19 16.77
C MET A 1 -8.16 -14.97 16.13
N SER A 2 -7.12 -14.44 16.75
CA SER A 2 -6.44 -13.23 16.27
C SER A 2 -5.55 -13.63 15.10
N VAL A 3 -6.02 -13.41 13.88
CA VAL A 3 -5.18 -13.56 12.68
C VAL A 3 -4.18 -12.41 12.75
N THR A 4 -3.07 -12.61 13.46
CA THR A 4 -1.89 -11.77 13.29
C THR A 4 -1.46 -11.99 11.86
N HIS A 5 -1.87 -11.08 10.97
CA HIS A 5 -1.41 -11.06 9.58
C HIS A 5 0.11 -10.97 9.62
N SER A 6 0.77 -12.12 9.52
CA SER A 6 2.21 -12.22 9.58
C SER A 6 2.81 -11.32 8.48
N PRO A 7 3.91 -10.59 8.76
CA PRO A 7 4.59 -9.76 7.77
C PRO A 7 5.02 -10.57 6.53
N GLU A 8 5.16 -11.89 6.67
CA GLU A 8 5.44 -12.82 5.59
C GLU A 8 4.31 -12.89 4.55
N ILE A 9 3.05 -12.95 4.99
CA ILE A 9 1.88 -12.95 4.10
C ILE A 9 1.79 -11.61 3.36
N HIS A 10 2.11 -10.52 4.06
CA HIS A 10 2.16 -9.20 3.45
C HIS A 10 3.18 -9.16 2.30
N ALA A 11 4.41 -9.62 2.54
CA ALA A 11 5.47 -9.62 1.53
C ALA A 11 5.09 -10.49 0.32
N GLN A 12 4.50 -11.66 0.55
CA GLN A 12 4.01 -12.53 -0.52
C GLN A 12 2.90 -11.87 -1.34
N LEU A 13 1.98 -11.14 -0.70
CA LEU A 13 0.94 -10.39 -1.43
C LEU A 13 1.58 -9.34 -2.34
N LEU A 14 2.56 -8.58 -1.84
CA LEU A 14 3.24 -7.55 -2.63
C LEU A 14 3.96 -8.12 -3.85
N ASP A 15 4.65 -9.26 -3.69
CA ASP A 15 5.34 -9.97 -4.77
C ASP A 15 4.37 -10.42 -5.88
N ARG A 16 3.14 -10.81 -5.51
CA ARG A 16 2.13 -11.28 -6.45
C ARG A 16 1.38 -10.15 -7.17
N ILE A 17 1.39 -8.92 -6.67
CA ILE A 17 0.67 -7.79 -7.27
C ILE A 17 0.99 -7.59 -8.77
N PRO A 18 2.25 -7.50 -9.22
CA PRO A 18 2.54 -7.33 -10.65
C PRO A 18 1.99 -8.46 -11.51
N SER A 19 1.96 -9.69 -10.98
CA SER A 19 1.42 -10.85 -11.69
C SER A 19 -0.11 -10.88 -11.72
N VAL A 20 -0.77 -10.44 -10.63
CA VAL A 20 -2.24 -10.49 -10.48
C VAL A 20 -2.90 -9.28 -11.13
N THR A 21 -2.30 -8.11 -10.97
CA THR A 21 -2.89 -6.83 -11.34
C THR A 21 -2.36 -6.27 -12.66
N GLY A 22 -1.29 -6.89 -13.20
CA GLY A 22 -0.62 -6.45 -14.42
C GLY A 22 0.14 -5.12 -14.28
N ARG A 23 0.20 -4.54 -13.07
CA ARG A 23 0.91 -3.30 -12.77
C ARG A 23 1.86 -3.48 -11.60
N GLU A 24 3.04 -2.90 -11.73
CA GLU A 24 4.06 -2.94 -10.70
C GLU A 24 3.71 -2.09 -9.48
N LEU A 25 4.31 -2.40 -8.33
CA LEU A 25 4.05 -1.71 -7.07
C LEU A 25 4.29 -0.19 -7.15
N HIS A 26 5.24 0.25 -7.97
CA HIS A 26 5.51 1.68 -8.16
C HIS A 26 4.37 2.42 -8.88
N GLU A 27 3.66 1.80 -9.83
CA GLU A 27 2.54 2.37 -10.56
C GLU A 27 1.38 2.56 -9.60
N TRP A 28 1.21 1.63 -8.67
CA TRP A 28 0.23 1.73 -7.60
C TRP A 28 0.53 2.92 -6.67
N PHE A 29 1.80 3.16 -6.36
CA PHE A 29 2.19 4.33 -5.58
C PHE A 29 1.98 5.64 -6.35
N ASP A 30 2.27 5.67 -7.65
CA ASP A 30 2.01 6.83 -8.51
C ASP A 30 0.50 7.11 -8.62
N THR A 31 -0.29 6.06 -8.77
CA THR A 31 -1.77 6.13 -8.76
C THR A 31 -2.30 6.69 -7.44
N LEU A 32 -1.72 6.26 -6.31
CA LEU A 32 -2.07 6.80 -4.99
C LEU A 32 -1.59 8.26 -4.78
N ASP A 33 -0.57 8.71 -5.51
CA ASP A 33 -0.06 10.08 -5.46
C ASP A 33 -0.92 11.02 -6.32
N ARG A 34 -1.35 10.55 -7.51
CA ARG A 34 -2.30 11.24 -8.39
C ARG A 34 -3.75 11.19 -7.89
N GLY A 35 -4.05 10.18 -7.10
CA GLY A 35 -5.38 9.91 -6.55
C GLY A 35 -5.79 10.93 -5.48
N PRO A 36 -6.98 10.74 -4.89
CA PRO A 36 -7.49 11.64 -3.88
C PRO A 36 -6.53 11.71 -2.68
N SER A 37 -6.30 12.92 -2.17
CA SER A 37 -5.43 13.23 -1.03
C SER A 37 -6.04 12.78 0.31
N LEU A 38 -6.47 11.51 0.40
CA LEU A 38 -7.09 10.90 1.56
C LEU A 38 -6.04 10.76 2.68
N THR A 39 -6.38 11.18 3.89
CA THR A 39 -5.47 11.11 5.03
C THR A 39 -5.45 9.72 5.67
N ARG A 40 -6.52 8.94 5.49
CA ARG A 40 -6.70 7.61 6.10
C ARG A 40 -6.22 6.49 5.17
N CYS A 41 -5.47 5.53 5.73
CA CYS A 41 -5.06 4.33 5.01
C CYS A 41 -6.26 3.51 4.53
N SER A 42 -7.27 3.31 5.38
CA SER A 42 -8.45 2.52 5.04
C SER A 42 -9.26 3.10 3.88
N GLU A 43 -9.38 4.43 3.79
CA GLU A 43 -10.08 5.06 2.66
C GLU A 43 -9.30 4.87 1.35
N ARG A 44 -7.97 5.03 1.36
CA ARG A 44 -7.15 4.73 0.18
C ARG A 44 -7.27 3.27 -0.24
N THR A 45 -7.31 2.34 0.72
CA THR A 45 -7.50 0.92 0.45
C THR A 45 -8.83 0.67 -0.24
N ASN A 46 -9.92 1.24 0.27
CA ASN A 46 -11.25 1.09 -0.34
C ASN A 46 -11.31 1.72 -1.73
N TRP A 47 -10.78 2.92 -1.90
CA TRP A 47 -10.73 3.58 -3.21
C TRP A 47 -9.95 2.75 -4.24
N LEU A 48 -8.78 2.24 -3.88
CA LEU A 48 -7.96 1.43 -4.76
C LEU A 48 -8.61 0.07 -5.10
N ALA A 49 -9.29 -0.52 -4.11
CA ALA A 49 -10.06 -1.74 -4.29
C ALA A 49 -11.26 -1.53 -5.23
N ASP A 50 -11.97 -0.41 -5.08
CA ASP A 50 -13.15 -0.08 -5.88
C ASP A 50 -12.78 0.29 -7.32
N GLU A 51 -11.79 1.18 -7.50
CA GLU A 51 -11.39 1.67 -8.82
C GLU A 51 -10.77 0.57 -9.69
N HIS A 52 -9.94 -0.29 -9.11
CA HIS A 52 -9.21 -1.32 -9.84
C HIS A 52 -9.70 -2.74 -9.59
N ASN A 53 -10.85 -2.88 -8.94
CA ASN A 53 -11.44 -4.18 -8.57
C ASN A 53 -10.46 -5.11 -7.82
N LEU A 54 -9.61 -4.53 -6.97
CA LEU A 54 -8.61 -5.29 -6.21
C LEU A 54 -9.21 -5.87 -4.94
N SER A 55 -8.73 -7.06 -4.55
CA SER A 55 -9.08 -7.60 -3.24
C SER A 55 -8.55 -6.69 -2.13
N HIS A 56 -9.35 -6.49 -1.07
CA HIS A 56 -9.01 -5.64 0.07
C HIS A 56 -7.64 -5.99 0.70
N GLY A 57 -7.23 -7.26 0.65
CA GLY A 57 -5.90 -7.70 1.10
C GLY A 57 -4.75 -7.11 0.29
N TYR A 58 -4.85 -7.10 -1.05
CA TYR A 58 -3.85 -6.50 -1.94
C TYR A 58 -3.82 -4.98 -1.78
N ALA A 59 -4.99 -4.34 -1.81
CA ALA A 59 -5.09 -2.90 -1.64
C ALA A 59 -4.52 -2.43 -0.29
N GLN A 60 -4.81 -3.16 0.79
CA GLN A 60 -4.25 -2.86 2.11
C GLN A 60 -2.73 -3.00 2.12
N ALA A 61 -2.18 -4.05 1.50
CA ALA A 61 -0.74 -4.28 1.44
C ALA A 61 -0.02 -3.10 0.75
N ILE A 62 -0.52 -2.66 -0.42
CA ILE A 62 0.00 -1.51 -1.16
C ILE A 62 0.01 -0.25 -0.28
N VAL A 63 -1.14 0.10 0.30
CA VAL A 63 -1.27 1.35 1.07
C VAL A 63 -0.36 1.34 2.30
N GLN A 64 -0.24 0.19 2.99
CA GLN A 64 0.62 0.09 4.16
C GLN A 64 2.10 0.27 3.80
N GLU A 65 2.56 -0.33 2.70
CA GLU A 65 3.92 -0.15 2.19
C GLU A 65 4.15 1.30 1.73
N TYR A 66 3.18 1.92 1.07
CA TYR A 66 3.25 3.33 0.68
C TYR A 66 3.44 4.25 1.89
N VAL A 67 2.65 4.04 2.95
CA VAL A 67 2.76 4.81 4.19
C VAL A 67 4.08 4.53 4.91
N ARG A 68 4.54 3.27 4.92
CA ARG A 68 5.84 2.88 5.48
C ARG A 68 7.00 3.59 4.76
N ARG A 69 6.99 3.58 3.42
CA ARG A 69 7.98 4.29 2.60
C ARG A 69 7.94 5.79 2.81
N ARG A 70 6.75 6.42 2.88
CA ARG A 70 6.61 7.85 3.18
C ARG A 70 7.14 8.20 4.57
N ARG A 71 6.83 7.38 5.59
CA ARG A 71 7.36 7.58 6.96
C ARG A 71 8.88 7.47 6.98
N ASN A 72 9.44 6.45 6.31
CA ASN A 72 10.89 6.26 6.21
C ASN A 72 11.60 7.32 5.36
N ARG A 73 10.88 7.98 4.45
CA ARG A 73 11.39 9.09 3.64
C ARG A 73 11.39 10.43 4.39
N THR A 74 10.90 10.48 5.63
CA THR A 74 11.17 11.61 6.52
C THR A 74 12.65 11.55 6.91
N PRO A 75 13.54 12.42 6.40
CA PRO A 75 14.88 12.47 6.94
C PRO A 75 14.72 12.88 8.41
N VAL A 76 15.24 12.04 9.31
CA VAL A 76 15.53 12.45 10.68
C VAL A 76 16.16 13.85 10.60
N PRO A 77 15.56 14.90 11.20
CA PRO A 77 16.29 16.14 11.37
C PRO A 77 17.49 15.75 12.24
N ARG A 78 18.69 15.83 11.65
CA ARG A 78 19.95 15.76 12.39
C ARG A 78 19.96 16.95 13.33
N GLN A 79 19.33 16.83 14.49
CA GLN A 79 19.45 17.82 15.53
C GLN A 79 20.78 17.59 16.23
N ARG A 80 21.66 18.54 15.91
CA ARG A 80 23.00 18.83 16.37
C ARG A 80 23.06 19.05 17.88
#